data_AF-A0A017HR89-F1
#
_entry.id   AF-A0A017HR89-F1
#
_cell.length_a   1.000
_cell.length_b   1.000
_cell.length_c   1.000
_cell.angle_alpha   90.00
_cell.angle_beta   90.00
_cell.angle_gamma   90.00
#
_symmetry.space_group_name_H-M   'P 1'
#
loop_
_entity.id
_entity.type
_entity.pdbx_description
1 polymer ?
#
loop_
_entity_poly.entity_id
_entity_poly.type
_entity_poly.pdbx_seq_one_letter_code
_entity_poly.pdbx_strand_id
1 'polypeptide(L)'
;MVEARMCQVYAGQAPETYEPVTRRIRLNGHSTSIRLESSFWRILDDMARREGMTTPAFVSRLHDEVMELRGETRNFASLLRCACVIHASRGDARPAWAMAAE
;
A
#
# COMPACT_ATOMS: atom_id res chain seq x y z
N MET A 1 -13.25 -29.53 -12.27
CA MET A 1 -13.74 -29.16 -10.93
C MET A 1 -12.55 -29.21 -9.98
N VAL A 2 -11.70 -28.17 -9.96
CA VAL A 2 -10.60 -28.08 -8.99
C VAL A 2 -11.16 -27.32 -7.81
N GLU A 3 -11.34 -28.03 -6.70
CA GLU A 3 -11.76 -27.46 -5.43
C GLU A 3 -10.62 -26.59 -4.91
N ALA A 4 -10.79 -25.27 -5.00
CA ALA A 4 -9.82 -24.31 -4.46
C ALA A 4 -9.80 -24.45 -2.94
N ARG A 5 -8.96 -25.35 -2.43
CA ARG A 5 -8.68 -25.46 -0.99
C ARG A 5 -8.24 -24.07 -0.54
N MET A 6 -8.92 -23.50 0.46
CA MET A 6 -8.65 -22.14 0.97
C MET A 6 -7.15 -21.83 1.14
N CYS A 7 -6.33 -22.81 1.55
CA CYS A 7 -4.89 -22.63 1.65
C CYS A 7 -4.20 -22.27 0.34
N GLN A 8 -4.64 -22.72 -0.84
CA GLN A 8 -3.99 -22.36 -2.10
C GLN A 8 -4.25 -20.91 -2.51
N VAL A 9 -5.40 -20.34 -2.15
CA VAL A 9 -5.71 -18.92 -2.39
C VAL A 9 -4.78 -17.99 -1.60
N TYR A 10 -4.34 -18.41 -0.41
CA TYR A 10 -3.45 -17.60 0.44
C TYR A 10 -1.97 -18.00 0.34
N ALA A 11 -1.66 -19.28 0.19
CA ALA A 11 -0.29 -19.80 0.14
C ALA A 11 0.30 -19.82 -1.28
N GLY A 12 -0.56 -19.71 -2.32
CA GLY A 12 -0.12 -19.62 -3.72
C GLY A 12 0.30 -18.21 -4.15
N GLN A 13 0.45 -17.28 -3.20
CA GLN A 13 0.89 -15.93 -3.53
C GLN A 13 2.31 -15.93 -4.11
N ALA A 14 2.48 -15.26 -5.24
CA ALA A 14 3.80 -15.05 -5.83
C ALA A 14 4.72 -14.34 -4.79
N PRO A 15 5.90 -14.89 -4.46
CA PRO A 15 6.78 -14.37 -3.41
C PRO A 15 7.08 -12.87 -3.52
N GLU A 16 7.15 -12.39 -4.76
CA GLU A 16 7.40 -10.99 -5.08
C GLU A 16 6.34 -10.06 -4.49
N THR A 17 5.13 -10.55 -4.18
CA THR A 17 3.98 -9.79 -3.67
C THR A 17 4.14 -9.35 -2.22
N TYR A 18 4.76 -10.19 -1.39
CA TYR A 18 4.99 -9.90 0.03
C TYR A 18 6.45 -9.55 0.32
N GLU A 19 7.32 -9.57 -0.69
CA GLU A 19 8.70 -9.11 -0.56
C GLU A 19 8.74 -7.65 -0.06
N PRO A 20 9.46 -7.37 1.05
CA PRO A 20 9.55 -6.03 1.60
C PRO A 20 10.46 -5.13 0.76
N VAL A 21 9.89 -4.09 0.17
CA VAL A 21 10.59 -3.07 -0.62
C VAL A 21 10.75 -1.79 0.19
N THR A 22 11.97 -1.25 0.20
CA THR A 22 12.25 0.07 0.80
C THR A 22 12.22 1.14 -0.27
N ARG A 23 11.40 2.17 -0.11
CA ARG A 23 11.42 3.38 -0.95
C ARG A 23 11.78 4.59 -0.09
N ARG A 24 12.58 5.50 -0.64
CA ARG A 24 12.96 6.77 0.01
C ARG A 24 12.00 7.86 -0.43
N ILE A 25 11.32 8.48 0.54
CA ILE A 25 10.30 9.51 0.32
C ILE A 25 10.65 10.73 1.16
N ARG A 26 10.46 11.93 0.61
CA ARG A 26 10.64 13.17 1.37
C ARG A 26 9.35 13.48 2.13
N LEU A 27 9.43 13.53 3.45
CA LEU A 27 8.34 13.93 4.34
C LEU A 27 8.79 15.15 5.14
N ASN A 28 8.04 16.26 5.13
CA ASN A 28 8.43 17.51 5.79
C ASN A 28 9.86 17.98 5.45
N GLY A 29 10.31 17.77 4.20
CA GLY A 29 11.67 18.10 3.75
C GLY A 29 12.75 17.10 4.19
N HIS A 30 12.44 16.13 5.04
CA HIS A 30 13.36 15.08 5.46
C HIS A 30 13.26 13.84 4.59
N SER A 31 14.39 13.27 4.20
CA SER A 31 14.46 12.02 3.46
C SER A 31 14.21 10.83 4.38
N THR A 32 13.01 10.26 4.31
CA THR A 32 12.56 9.12 5.14
C THR A 32 12.56 7.83 4.32
N SER A 33 13.21 6.79 4.85
CA SER A 33 13.16 5.44 4.26
C SER A 33 11.94 4.69 4.80
N ILE A 34 11.02 4.30 3.92
CA ILE A 34 9.81 3.55 4.27
C ILE A 34 9.93 2.14 3.69
N ARG A 35 9.72 1.11 4.52
CA ARG A 35 9.75 -0.30 4.12
C ARG A 35 8.34 -0.90 4.20
N LEU A 36 7.83 -1.33 3.05
CA LEU A 36 6.52 -1.97 2.89
C LEU A 36 6.62 -3.11 1.88
N GLU A 37 5.73 -4.08 2.00
CA GLU A 37 5.53 -5.17 1.05
C GLU A 37 5.19 -4.61 -0.34
N SER A 38 5.66 -5.27 -1.40
CA SER A 38 5.46 -4.78 -2.77
C SER A 38 3.98 -4.60 -3.14
N SER A 39 3.10 -5.44 -2.61
CA SER A 39 1.64 -5.33 -2.73
C SER A 39 1.10 -4.01 -2.20
N PHE A 40 1.54 -3.56 -1.02
CA PHE A 40 1.15 -2.25 -0.49
C PHE A 40 1.68 -1.11 -1.34
N TRP A 41 2.91 -1.20 -1.83
CA TRP A 41 3.43 -0.20 -2.75
C TRP A 41 2.59 -0.10 -4.03
N ARG A 42 2.17 -1.23 -4.62
CA ARG A 42 1.31 -1.24 -5.79
C ARG A 42 -0.06 -0.60 -5.53
N ILE A 43 -0.63 -0.83 -4.34
CA ILE A 43 -1.90 -0.18 -3.95
C ILE A 43 -1.69 1.33 -3.78
N LEU A 44 -0.62 1.76 -3.11
CA LEU A 44 -0.29 3.19 -2.98
C LEU A 44 -0.04 3.85 -4.34
N ASP A 45 0.61 3.15 -5.27
CA ASP A 45 0.84 3.62 -6.64
C ASP A 45 -0.50 3.81 -7.39
N ASP A 46 -1.48 2.92 -7.19
CA ASP A 46 -2.82 3.05 -7.77
C ASP A 46 -3.64 4.18 -7.14
N MET A 47 -3.62 4.29 -5.81
CA MET A 47 -4.26 5.37 -5.07
C MET A 47 -3.72 6.74 -5.51
N ALA A 48 -2.39 6.88 -5.59
CA ALA A 48 -1.76 8.11 -6.06
C ALA A 48 -2.16 8.46 -7.49
N ARG A 49 -2.22 7.46 -8.38
CA ARG A 49 -2.65 7.65 -9.78
C ARG A 49 -4.09 8.16 -9.87
N ARG A 50 -5.01 7.64 -9.06
CA ARG A 50 -6.42 8.09 -9.02
C ARG A 50 -6.56 9.55 -8.59
N GLU A 51 -5.70 9.98 -7.66
CA GLU A 51 -5.62 11.38 -7.22
C GLU A 51 -4.81 12.28 -8.17
N GLY A 52 -4.30 11.75 -9.29
CA GLY A 52 -3.47 12.51 -10.23
C GLY A 52 -2.09 12.90 -9.67
N MET A 53 -1.59 12.17 -8.68
CA MET A 53 -0.34 12.43 -7.98
C MET A 53 0.70 11.33 -8.24
N THR A 54 1.98 11.68 -8.02
CA THR A 54 3.02 10.64 -7.89
C THR A 54 2.95 10.01 -6.51
N THR A 55 3.36 8.75 -6.37
CA THR A 55 3.35 8.04 -5.08
C THR A 55 4.09 8.79 -3.97
N PRO A 56 5.30 9.35 -4.19
CA PRO A 56 5.96 10.14 -3.16
C PRO A 56 5.17 11.39 -2.74
N ALA A 57 4.51 12.07 -3.69
CA ALA A 57 3.70 13.25 -3.39
C ALA A 57 2.43 12.88 -2.61
N PHE A 58 1.75 11.80 -3.01
CA PHE A 58 0.59 11.27 -2.29
C PHE A 58 0.94 10.88 -0.85
N VAL A 59 2.05 10.15 -0.67
CA VAL A 59 2.50 9.72 0.67
C VAL A 59 2.91 10.93 1.53
N SER A 60 3.56 11.95 0.96
CA SER A 60 3.88 13.18 1.69
C SER A 60 2.61 13.91 2.12
N ARG A 61 1.65 14.10 1.21
CA ARG A 61 0.39 14.75 1.52
C ARG A 61 -0.37 14.03 2.64
N LEU A 62 -0.45 12.70 2.56
CA LEU A 62 -1.09 11.90 3.60
C LEU A 62 -0.38 12.04 4.95
N HIS A 63 0.96 12.12 4.95
CA HIS A 63 1.73 12.36 6.15
C HIS A 63 1.37 13.72 6.79
N ASP A 64 1.29 14.77 5.97
CA ASP A 64 1.01 16.13 6.42
C ASP A 64 -0.43 16.24 6.97
N GLU A 65 -1.42 15.66 6.30
CA GLU A 65 -2.81 15.60 6.78
C GLU A 65 -2.94 14.85 8.13
N VAL A 66 -2.21 13.73 8.31
CA VAL A 66 -2.20 13.01 9.59
C VAL A 66 -1.56 13.84 10.70
N MET A 67 -0.48 14.56 10.39
CA MET A 67 0.20 15.45 11.32
C MET A 67 -0.73 16.59 11.77
N GLU A 68 -1.47 17.20 10.84
CA GLU A 68 -2.46 18.24 11.15
C GLU A 68 -3.61 17.72 12.02
N LEU A 69 -4.12 16.51 11.74
CA LEU A 69 -5.26 15.94 12.44
C LEU A 69 -4.92 15.40 13.84
N ARG A 70 -3.73 14.83 14.04
CA ARG A 70 -3.37 14.12 15.28
C ARG A 70 -2.21 14.75 16.06
N GLY A 71 -1.50 15.71 15.47
CA GLY A 71 -0.33 16.35 16.08
C GLY A 71 0.93 15.46 16.14
N GLU A 72 0.83 14.18 15.74
CA GLU A 72 1.98 13.28 15.60
C GLU A 72 1.73 12.18 14.56
N THR A 73 2.80 11.73 13.90
CA THR A 73 2.79 10.62 12.93
C THR A 73 3.53 9.40 13.47
N ARG A 74 3.01 8.81 14.57
CA ARG A 74 3.54 7.53 15.06
C ARG A 74 3.15 6.38 14.14
N ASN A 75 4.10 5.47 13.90
CA ASN A 75 3.87 4.25 13.11
C ASN A 75 3.32 4.50 11.70
N PHE A 76 3.86 5.50 11.00
CA PHE A 76 3.39 5.89 9.67
C PHE A 76 3.35 4.73 8.65
N ALA A 77 4.30 3.80 8.70
CA ALA A 77 4.28 2.60 7.87
C ALA A 77 3.05 1.70 8.14
N SER A 78 2.63 1.56 9.40
CA SER A 78 1.40 0.83 9.74
C SER A 78 0.15 1.56 9.27
N LEU A 79 0.15 2.90 9.35
CA LEU A 79 -0.93 3.72 8.80
C LEU A 79 -1.09 3.51 7.30
N LEU A 80 0.01 3.49 6.54
CA LEU A 80 -0.01 3.22 5.10
C LEU A 80 -0.60 1.84 4.78
N ARG A 81 -0.24 0.81 5.54
CA ARG A 81 -0.84 -0.53 5.38
C ARG A 81 -2.34 -0.52 5.65
N CYS A 82 -2.78 0.12 6.73
CA CYS A 82 -4.20 0.25 7.05
C CYS A 82 -4.96 1.03 5.97
N ALA A 83 -4.36 2.10 5.43
CA ALA A 83 -4.95 2.87 4.33
C ALA A 83 -5.15 1.99 3.08
N CYS A 84 -4.18 1.15 2.73
CA CYS A 84 -4.32 0.20 1.63
C CYS A 84 -5.43 -0.82 1.87
N VAL A 85 -5.55 -1.36 3.08
CA VAL A 85 -6.64 -2.31 3.43
C VAL A 85 -8.01 -1.64 3.33
N ILE A 86 -8.14 -0.40 3.79
CA ILE A 86 -9.38 0.38 3.68
C ILE A 86 -9.72 0.64 2.21
N HIS A 87 -8.73 0.97 1.38
CA HIS A 87 -8.95 1.18 -0.05
C HIS A 87 -9.43 -0.11 -0.75
N ALA A 88 -8.81 -1.25 -0.44
CA ALA A 88 -9.20 -2.54 -0.99
C ALA A 88 -10.59 -3.01 -0.52
N SER A 89 -10.96 -2.75 0.75
CA SER A 89 -12.25 -3.18 1.30
C SER A 89 -13.46 -2.40 0.78
N ARG A 90 -13.24 -1.16 0.32
CA ARG A 90 -14.30 -0.31 -0.26
C ARG A 90 -14.76 -0.76 -1.65
N GLY A 91 -14.19 -1.84 -2.22
CA GLY A 91 -14.55 -2.34 -3.54
C GLY A 91 -14.00 -1.51 -4.71
N ASP A 92 -13.38 -0.37 -4.41
CA ASP A 92 -12.75 0.51 -5.39
C ASP A 92 -11.50 -0.09 -6.03
N ALA A 93 -10.88 -1.10 -5.41
CA ALA A 93 -9.72 -1.80 -5.95
C ALA A 93 -9.78 -3.30 -5.67
N ARG A 94 -10.24 -4.09 -6.64
CA ARG A 94 -9.66 -5.42 -6.87
C ARG A 94 -8.40 -5.18 -7.69
N PRO A 95 -7.19 -5.18 -7.09
CA PRO A 95 -5.99 -4.88 -7.85
C PRO A 95 -5.76 -5.99 -8.88
N ALA A 96 -5.38 -5.63 -10.11
CA ALA A 96 -5.21 -6.57 -11.22
C ALA A 96 -4.24 -7.73 -10.90
N TRP A 97 -3.25 -7.52 -10.02
CA TRP A 97 -2.35 -8.58 -9.57
C TRP A 97 -3.03 -9.65 -8.68
N ALA A 98 -4.16 -9.32 -8.05
CA ALA A 98 -4.97 -10.30 -7.32
C ALA A 98 -5.86 -11.14 -8.26
N MET A 99 -5.95 -10.78 -9.55
CA MET A 99 -6.62 -11.57 -10.59
C MET A 99 -5.66 -12.48 -11.37
N ALA A 100 -4.36 -12.24 -11.30
CA ALA A 100 -3.34 -12.98 -12.06
C ALA A 100 -2.92 -14.32 -11.41
N ALA A 101 -3.65 -14.78 -10.39
CA ALA A 101 -3.44 -16.07 -9.74
C ALA A 101 -4.41 -17.16 -10.27
N GLU A 102 -5.05 -16.93 -11.42
CA GLU A 102 -5.90 -17.91 -12.13
C GLU A 102 -5.15 -18.63 -13.25
#